data_AF-A0A433UA13-F1
#
_entry.id   AF-A0A433UA13-F1
#
_cell.length_a   1.000
_cell.length_b   1.000
_cell.length_c   1.000
_cell.angle_alpha   90.00
_cell.angle_beta   90.00
_cell.angle_gamma   90.00
#
_symmetry.space_group_name_H-M   'P 1'
#
loop_
_entity.id
_entity.type
_entity.pdbx_description
1 polymer ?
#
loop_
_entity_poly.entity_id
_entity_poly.type
_entity_poly.pdbx_seq_one_letter_code
_entity_poly.pdbx_strand_id
1 'polypeptide(L)'
;MKKNDQREKALGFLPQKESEFSALLPYADDVDVESNAVLAEIKCHLGRAVQLRDIKIGCRHWIVQLERYISIYGYKFSKTDHVLLVKLVFDLLTMPLKEYALVDKFAVILATLLKKRSLLSRDDLVLPWRPLYKLLEDCSKDVGGCRVFTVNFENRMKSVIKACNPFFYEDATKEILDEFRPFLCPFDMMVIGGLQCLELFLPTSLPPELHHKGFKLWLDEFLQLWKSFYSMPSWEGVSG
;
A
#
# COMPACT_ATOMS: atom_id res chain seq x y z
N MET A 1 3.03 -3.78 39.67
CA MET A 1 3.10 -4.14 38.22
C MET A 1 1.89 -3.52 37.56
N LYS A 2 2.10 -2.72 36.50
CA LYS A 2 1.02 -1.94 35.90
C LYS A 2 0.04 -2.91 35.22
N LYS A 3 -1.26 -2.63 35.27
CA LYS A 3 -2.35 -3.47 34.70
C LYS A 3 -2.07 -3.88 33.24
N ASN A 4 -1.33 -3.07 32.48
CA ASN A 4 -0.88 -3.36 31.12
C ASN A 4 0.15 -4.51 31.04
N ASP A 5 1.11 -4.62 31.96
CA ASP A 5 2.15 -5.67 31.92
C ASP A 5 1.55 -7.07 32.10
N GLN A 6 0.40 -7.17 32.79
CA GLN A 6 -0.34 -8.42 32.97
C GLN A 6 -1.17 -8.77 31.71
N ARG A 7 -1.80 -7.77 31.09
CA ARG A 7 -2.56 -7.95 29.84
C ARG A 7 -1.65 -8.34 28.67
N GLU A 8 -0.49 -7.71 28.55
CA GLU A 8 0.52 -8.06 27.54
C GLU A 8 0.99 -9.51 27.69
N LYS A 9 1.24 -9.97 28.92
CA LYS A 9 1.58 -11.37 29.20
C LYS A 9 0.45 -12.35 28.86
N ALA A 10 -0.80 -11.97 29.12
CA ALA A 10 -1.96 -12.79 28.79
C ALA A 10 -2.20 -12.89 27.28
N LEU A 11 -1.99 -11.80 26.54
CA LEU A 11 -2.16 -11.75 25.09
C LEU A 11 -1.00 -12.40 24.33
N GLY A 12 0.22 -12.39 24.90
CA GLY A 12 1.43 -12.91 24.24
C GLY A 12 1.99 -11.99 23.16
N PHE A 13 1.41 -10.81 22.96
CA PHE A 13 1.90 -9.76 22.06
C PHE A 13 1.45 -8.38 22.53
N LEU A 14 2.07 -7.34 21.97
CA LEU A 14 1.68 -5.95 22.20
C LEU A 14 0.80 -5.44 21.03
N PRO A 15 -0.49 -5.14 21.27
CA PRO A 15 -1.36 -4.52 20.27
C PRO A 15 -0.83 -3.14 19.85
N GLN A 16 -0.85 -2.81 18.55
CA GLN A 16 -0.32 -1.54 18.05
C GLN A 16 -1.29 -0.37 18.26
N LYS A 17 -2.53 -0.51 17.77
CA LYS A 17 -3.57 0.52 17.93
C LYS A 17 -4.95 -0.10 17.89
N GLU A 18 -5.48 -0.37 19.08
CA GLU A 18 -6.82 -0.91 19.27
C GLU A 18 -7.91 0.13 18.96
N SER A 19 -9.14 -0.33 18.79
CA SER A 19 -10.32 0.53 18.76
C SER A 19 -10.60 1.07 20.17
N GLU A 20 -10.72 2.39 20.29
CA GLU A 20 -10.99 3.08 21.58
C GLU A 20 -12.34 2.66 22.18
N PHE A 21 -13.29 2.27 21.32
CA PHE A 21 -14.64 1.87 21.73
C PHE A 21 -14.71 0.46 22.30
N SER A 22 -13.75 -0.42 21.99
CA SER A 22 -13.76 -1.81 22.47
C SER A 22 -13.75 -1.91 23.99
N ALA A 23 -13.08 -0.97 24.67
CA ALA A 23 -13.03 -0.91 26.13
C ALA A 23 -14.32 -0.39 26.79
N LEU A 24 -15.22 0.24 26.01
CA LEU A 24 -16.48 0.81 26.49
C LEU A 24 -17.66 -0.18 26.35
N LEU A 25 -17.42 -1.36 25.77
CA LEU A 25 -18.45 -2.35 25.57
C LEU A 25 -18.85 -3.04 26.89
N PRO A 26 -20.13 -3.41 27.07
CA PRO A 26 -20.57 -4.15 28.26
C PRO A 26 -19.86 -5.49 28.48
N TYR A 27 -19.26 -6.06 27.44
CA TYR A 27 -18.53 -7.33 27.43
C TYR A 27 -17.03 -7.14 27.11
N ALA A 28 -16.45 -6.00 27.48
CA ALA A 28 -15.05 -5.68 27.17
C ALA A 28 -14.04 -6.75 27.62
N ASP A 29 -14.34 -7.49 28.68
CA ASP A 29 -13.49 -8.57 29.20
C ASP A 29 -13.36 -9.75 28.22
N ASP A 30 -14.39 -10.02 27.40
CA ASP A 30 -14.40 -11.13 26.44
C ASP A 30 -13.75 -10.76 25.09
N VAL A 31 -13.63 -9.46 24.80
CA VAL A 31 -13.14 -8.95 23.51
C VAL A 31 -11.72 -9.41 23.20
N ASP A 32 -10.86 -9.51 24.21
CA ASP A 32 -9.47 -9.96 24.05
C ASP A 32 -9.39 -11.43 23.59
N VAL A 33 -10.25 -12.29 24.15
CA VAL A 33 -10.32 -13.71 23.78
C VAL A 33 -10.90 -13.88 22.38
N GLU A 34 -12.01 -13.19 22.09
CA GLU A 34 -12.69 -13.24 20.80
C GLU A 34 -11.76 -12.77 19.67
N SER A 35 -11.17 -11.57 19.82
CA SER A 35 -10.33 -10.98 18.77
C SER A 35 -9.04 -11.79 18.53
N ASN A 36 -8.47 -12.43 19.54
CA ASN A 36 -7.32 -13.32 19.36
C ASN A 36 -7.71 -14.61 18.61
N ALA A 37 -8.87 -15.19 18.91
CA ALA A 37 -9.37 -16.36 18.20
C ALA A 37 -9.62 -16.05 16.72
N VAL A 38 -10.33 -14.95 16.43
CA VAL A 38 -10.60 -14.50 15.06
C VAL A 38 -9.31 -14.20 14.29
N LEU A 39 -8.34 -13.53 14.91
CA LEU A 39 -7.05 -13.25 14.28
C LEU A 39 -6.29 -14.54 13.97
N ALA A 40 -6.29 -15.52 14.88
CA ALA A 40 -5.64 -16.81 14.67
C ALA A 40 -6.28 -17.58 13.50
N GLU A 41 -7.60 -17.57 13.39
CA GLU A 41 -8.32 -18.15 12.26
C GLU A 41 -7.95 -17.46 10.94
N ILE A 42 -7.97 -16.12 10.91
CA ILE A 42 -7.60 -15.35 9.72
C ILE A 42 -6.17 -15.70 9.28
N LYS A 43 -5.20 -15.70 10.20
CA LYS A 43 -3.80 -16.03 9.89
C LYS A 43 -3.65 -17.45 9.35
N CYS A 44 -4.27 -18.42 10.04
CA CYS A 44 -4.20 -19.83 9.67
C CYS A 44 -4.79 -20.07 8.28
N HIS A 45 -6.00 -19.59 8.04
CA HIS A 45 -6.71 -19.88 6.81
C HIS A 45 -6.27 -19.02 5.64
N LEU A 46 -5.84 -17.78 5.85
CA LEU A 46 -5.21 -16.98 4.80
C LEU A 46 -3.90 -17.64 4.35
N GLY A 47 -3.05 -18.06 5.28
CA GLY A 47 -1.83 -18.81 4.95
C GLY A 47 -2.11 -20.11 4.20
N ARG A 48 -3.11 -20.88 4.65
CA ARG A 48 -3.54 -22.12 3.99
C ARG A 48 -4.09 -21.87 2.58
N ALA A 49 -4.91 -20.83 2.39
CA ALA A 49 -5.48 -20.49 1.09
C ALA A 49 -4.38 -20.14 0.08
N VAL A 50 -3.36 -19.40 0.51
CA VAL A 50 -2.18 -19.06 -0.30
C VAL A 50 -1.39 -20.32 -0.65
N GLN A 51 -1.13 -21.19 0.33
CA GLN A 51 -0.40 -22.44 0.12
C GLN A 51 -1.11 -23.40 -0.85
N LEU A 52 -2.44 -23.48 -0.76
CA LEU A 52 -3.28 -24.29 -1.65
C LEU A 52 -3.56 -23.62 -3.00
N ARG A 53 -3.07 -22.39 -3.22
CA ARG A 53 -3.37 -21.56 -4.40
C ARG A 53 -4.86 -21.31 -4.61
N ASP A 54 -5.66 -21.39 -3.55
CA ASP A 54 -7.07 -20.96 -3.55
C ASP A 54 -7.15 -19.45 -3.35
N ILE A 55 -6.72 -18.71 -4.38
CA ILE A 55 -6.64 -17.26 -4.33
C ILE A 55 -8.03 -16.64 -4.53
N LYS A 56 -8.81 -17.20 -5.45
CA LYS A 56 -10.09 -16.62 -5.88
C LYS A 56 -11.17 -16.66 -4.80
N ILE A 57 -11.31 -17.78 -4.10
CA ILE A 57 -12.39 -17.98 -3.12
C ILE A 57 -11.82 -17.86 -1.72
N GLY A 58 -10.83 -18.69 -1.39
CA GLY A 58 -10.21 -18.74 -0.08
C GLY A 58 -9.58 -17.41 0.33
N CYS A 59 -8.57 -16.93 -0.42
CA CYS A 59 -7.89 -15.69 -0.05
C CYS A 59 -8.85 -14.50 -0.06
N ARG A 60 -9.74 -14.40 -1.06
CA ARG A 60 -10.77 -13.35 -1.10
C ARG A 60 -11.62 -13.32 0.17
N HIS A 61 -12.09 -14.49 0.63
CA HIS A 61 -12.90 -14.58 1.84
C HIS A 61 -12.13 -14.06 3.06
N TRP A 62 -10.91 -14.57 3.29
CA TRP A 62 -10.11 -14.21 4.47
C TRP A 62 -9.58 -12.79 4.44
N ILE A 63 -9.40 -12.19 3.27
CA ILE A 63 -9.09 -10.76 3.13
C ILE A 63 -10.27 -9.88 3.55
N VAL A 64 -11.50 -10.26 3.18
CA VAL A 64 -12.70 -9.56 3.66
C VAL A 64 -12.86 -9.72 5.18
N GLN A 65 -12.53 -10.89 5.73
CA GLN A 65 -12.51 -11.08 7.19
C GLN A 65 -11.46 -10.22 7.87
N LEU A 66 -10.27 -10.07 7.28
CA LEU A 66 -9.21 -9.19 7.79
C LEU A 66 -9.62 -7.72 7.74
N GLU A 67 -10.25 -7.28 6.66
CA GLU A 67 -10.80 -5.92 6.53
C GLU A 67 -11.81 -5.65 7.66
N ARG A 68 -12.74 -6.58 7.87
CA ARG A 68 -13.73 -6.52 8.95
C ARG A 68 -13.08 -6.50 10.33
N TYR A 69 -12.06 -7.34 10.54
CA TYR A 69 -11.30 -7.38 11.79
C TYR A 69 -10.68 -6.02 12.11
N ILE A 70 -10.01 -5.40 11.14
CA ILE A 70 -9.39 -4.08 11.32
C ILE A 70 -10.46 -3.00 11.57
N SER A 71 -11.62 -3.10 10.91
CA SER A 71 -12.71 -2.15 11.12
C SER A 71 -13.31 -2.23 12.53
N ILE A 72 -13.35 -3.41 13.14
CA ILE A 72 -13.98 -3.62 14.46
C ILE A 72 -12.97 -3.41 15.59
N TYR A 73 -11.83 -4.12 15.54
CA TYR A 73 -10.86 -4.19 16.63
C TYR A 73 -9.66 -3.25 16.42
N GLY A 74 -9.53 -2.65 15.25
CA GLY A 74 -8.35 -1.86 14.88
C GLY A 74 -7.13 -2.74 14.56
N TYR A 75 -5.94 -2.23 14.86
CA TYR A 75 -4.66 -2.88 14.59
C TYR A 75 -4.24 -3.69 15.82
N LYS A 76 -5.12 -4.60 16.25
CA LYS A 76 -4.93 -5.44 17.43
C LYS A 76 -4.10 -6.69 17.09
N PHE A 77 -2.91 -6.47 16.55
CA PHE A 77 -1.94 -7.52 16.23
C PHE A 77 -0.52 -6.99 16.43
N SER A 78 0.42 -7.91 16.59
CA SER A 78 1.84 -7.60 16.76
C SER A 78 2.39 -6.84 15.54
N LYS A 79 3.45 -6.05 15.76
CA LYS A 79 4.15 -5.35 14.67
C LYS A 79 4.74 -6.33 13.65
N THR A 80 5.24 -7.47 14.12
CA THR A 80 5.72 -8.56 13.27
C THR A 80 4.63 -9.13 12.38
N ASP A 81 3.44 -9.39 12.93
CA ASP A 81 2.30 -9.86 12.13
C ASP A 81 1.84 -8.79 11.15
N HIS A 82 1.87 -7.52 11.53
CA HIS A 82 1.54 -6.41 10.62
C HIS A 82 2.44 -6.40 9.39
N VAL A 83 3.75 -6.49 9.58
CA VAL A 83 4.73 -6.53 8.49
C VAL A 83 4.50 -7.76 7.61
N LEU A 84 4.24 -8.93 8.21
CA LEU A 84 3.97 -10.17 7.45
C LEU A 84 2.68 -10.07 6.63
N LEU A 85 1.60 -9.51 7.20
CA LEU A 85 0.34 -9.29 6.49
C LEU A 85 0.53 -8.32 5.32
N VAL A 86 1.26 -7.22 5.53
CA VAL A 86 1.55 -6.26 4.46
C VAL A 86 2.34 -6.93 3.32
N LYS A 87 3.41 -7.67 3.63
CA LYS A 87 4.20 -8.39 2.63
C LYS A 87 3.36 -9.40 1.87
N LEU A 88 2.58 -10.21 2.58
CA LEU A 88 1.71 -11.21 1.95
C LEU A 88 0.68 -10.58 1.00
N VAL A 89 0.00 -9.53 1.45
CA VAL A 89 -1.00 -8.82 0.64
C VAL A 89 -0.35 -8.12 -0.55
N PHE A 90 0.84 -7.53 -0.36
CA PHE A 90 1.60 -6.92 -1.44
C PHE A 90 1.98 -7.95 -2.51
N ASP A 91 2.45 -9.12 -2.10
CA ASP A 91 2.77 -10.22 -3.02
C ASP A 91 1.51 -10.67 -3.77
N LEU A 92 0.38 -10.87 -3.08
CA LEU A 92 -0.91 -11.22 -3.69
C LEU A 92 -1.41 -10.17 -4.69
N LEU A 93 -1.21 -8.88 -4.39
CA LEU A 93 -1.59 -7.76 -5.26
C LEU A 93 -0.75 -7.73 -6.53
N THR A 94 0.55 -8.03 -6.42
CA THR A 94 1.51 -7.93 -7.53
C THR A 94 1.62 -9.20 -8.37
N MET A 95 0.94 -10.28 -7.97
CA MET A 95 0.75 -11.45 -8.81
C MET A 95 0.02 -11.06 -10.11
N PRO A 96 0.40 -11.65 -11.27
CA PRO A 96 -0.23 -11.39 -12.56
C PRO A 96 -1.63 -12.03 -12.65
N LEU A 97 -2.55 -11.58 -11.79
CA LEU A 97 -3.93 -12.02 -11.74
C LEU A 97 -4.74 -11.27 -12.81
N LYS A 98 -5.51 -12.01 -13.62
CA LYS A 98 -6.44 -11.42 -14.60
C LYS A 98 -7.84 -11.18 -14.02
N GLU A 99 -7.97 -11.19 -12.69
CA GLU A 99 -9.21 -10.97 -11.96
C GLU A 99 -9.15 -9.63 -11.21
N TYR A 100 -9.45 -8.53 -11.90
CA TYR A 100 -9.28 -7.17 -11.37
C TYR A 100 -10.14 -6.88 -10.16
N ALA A 101 -11.32 -7.51 -10.04
CA ALA A 101 -12.15 -7.39 -8.84
C ALA A 101 -11.46 -7.95 -7.59
N LEU A 102 -10.56 -8.92 -7.75
CA LEU A 102 -9.77 -9.48 -6.65
C LEU A 102 -8.54 -8.63 -6.34
N VAL A 103 -7.84 -8.17 -7.39
CA VAL A 103 -6.74 -7.18 -7.29
C VAL A 103 -7.21 -5.95 -6.52
N ASP A 104 -8.41 -5.48 -6.84
CA ASP A 104 -9.07 -4.35 -6.19
C ASP A 104 -9.27 -4.57 -4.69
N LYS A 105 -9.66 -5.79 -4.28
CA LYS A 105 -9.79 -6.15 -2.87
C LYS A 105 -8.45 -6.17 -2.16
N PHE A 106 -7.40 -6.70 -2.79
CA PHE A 106 -6.06 -6.65 -2.24
C PHE A 106 -5.54 -5.21 -2.11
N ALA A 107 -5.83 -4.34 -3.07
CA ALA A 107 -5.47 -2.93 -3.02
C ALA A 107 -6.15 -2.21 -1.83
N VAL A 108 -7.44 -2.45 -1.61
CA VAL A 108 -8.19 -1.84 -0.49
C VAL A 108 -7.61 -2.25 0.87
N ILE A 109 -7.34 -3.54 1.07
CA ILE A 109 -6.80 -4.00 2.36
C ILE A 109 -5.35 -3.54 2.55
N LEU A 110 -4.53 -3.49 1.50
CA LEU A 110 -3.16 -2.98 1.58
C LEU A 110 -3.15 -1.50 1.95
N ALA A 111 -3.99 -0.68 1.30
CA ALA A 111 -4.18 0.72 1.65
C ALA A 111 -4.63 0.88 3.12
N THR A 112 -5.50 -0.03 3.59
CA THR A 112 -5.97 -0.03 4.98
C THR A 112 -4.83 -0.35 5.95
N LEU A 113 -4.02 -1.38 5.69
CA LEU A 113 -2.87 -1.73 6.53
C LEU A 113 -1.86 -0.57 6.61
N LEU A 114 -1.59 0.08 5.48
CA LEU A 114 -0.62 1.19 5.38
C LEU A 114 -1.19 2.57 5.74
N LYS A 115 -2.50 2.68 6.04
CA LYS A 115 -3.18 3.97 6.31
C LYS A 115 -2.54 4.74 7.47
N LYS A 116 -2.14 4.05 8.53
CA LYS A 116 -1.58 4.66 9.75
C LYS A 116 -0.04 4.60 9.70
N ARG A 117 0.56 5.61 9.09
CA ARG A 117 2.03 5.72 8.91
C ARG A 117 2.83 5.67 10.22
N SER A 118 2.23 6.02 11.36
CA SER A 118 2.91 5.96 12.66
C SER A 118 3.14 4.54 13.18
N LEU A 119 2.53 3.52 12.58
CA LEU A 119 2.62 2.13 13.07
C LEU A 119 3.81 1.37 12.50
N LEU A 120 4.30 1.77 11.33
CA LEU A 120 5.40 1.11 10.62
C LEU A 120 6.47 2.15 10.26
N SER A 121 7.72 1.86 10.62
CA SER A 121 8.88 2.59 10.12
C SER A 121 9.38 1.93 8.84
N ARG A 122 10.22 2.67 8.13
CA ARG A 122 10.97 2.19 6.96
C ARG A 122 11.95 1.06 7.32
N ASP A 123 12.46 1.06 8.56
CA ASP A 123 13.34 -0.01 9.05
C ASP A 123 12.60 -1.35 9.20
N ASP A 124 11.28 -1.30 9.39
CA ASP A 124 10.45 -2.51 9.55
C ASP A 124 10.00 -3.08 8.20
N LEU A 125 9.82 -2.20 7.21
CA LEU A 125 9.19 -2.54 5.94
C LEU A 125 9.88 -1.83 4.77
N VAL A 126 10.35 -2.64 3.83
CA VAL A 126 10.88 -2.22 2.54
C VAL A 126 10.10 -2.90 1.43
N LEU A 127 9.60 -2.12 0.47
CA LEU A 127 8.79 -2.59 -0.65
C LEU A 127 9.43 -2.22 -2.00
N PRO A 128 9.33 -3.09 -3.02
CA PRO A 128 9.78 -2.77 -4.36
C PRO A 128 8.70 -1.97 -5.13
N TRP A 129 9.11 -0.92 -5.85
CA TRP A 129 8.17 -0.11 -6.64
C TRP A 129 7.81 -0.76 -8.00
N ARG A 130 8.75 -1.49 -8.61
CA ARG A 130 8.61 -2.05 -9.97
C ARG A 130 7.40 -2.97 -10.16
N PRO A 131 7.05 -3.89 -9.24
CA PRO A 131 5.87 -4.75 -9.42
C PRO A 131 4.56 -3.95 -9.47
N LEU A 132 4.46 -2.86 -8.69
CA LEU A 132 3.31 -1.95 -8.74
C LEU A 132 3.26 -1.18 -10.07
N TYR A 133 4.40 -0.76 -10.59
CA TYR A 133 4.48 -0.11 -11.90
C TYR A 133 4.05 -1.05 -13.02
N LYS A 134 4.55 -2.29 -13.03
CA LYS A 134 4.13 -3.31 -14.00
C LYS A 134 2.63 -3.57 -13.96
N LEU A 135 2.06 -3.66 -12.76
CA LEU A 135 0.61 -3.82 -12.58
C LEU A 135 -0.17 -2.64 -13.17
N LEU A 136 0.29 -1.40 -12.96
CA LEU A 136 -0.34 -0.21 -13.54
C LEU A 136 -0.21 -0.21 -15.07
N GLU A 137 0.97 -0.49 -15.59
CA GLU A 137 1.25 -0.57 -17.03
C GLU A 137 0.39 -1.64 -17.72
N ASP A 138 0.27 -2.82 -17.10
CA ASP A 138 -0.59 -3.90 -17.58
C ASP A 138 -2.05 -3.46 -17.65
N CYS A 139 -2.52 -2.66 -16.69
CA CYS A 139 -3.89 -2.13 -16.68
C CYS A 139 -4.12 -1.07 -17.78
N SER A 140 -3.13 -0.21 -18.05
CA SER A 140 -3.20 0.82 -19.09
C SER A 140 -3.14 0.26 -20.51
N LYS A 141 -2.50 -0.89 -20.73
CA LYS A 141 -2.36 -1.57 -22.04
C LYS A 141 -3.62 -2.34 -22.50
N ASP A 142 -4.81 -2.10 -21.92
CA ASP A 142 -6.02 -2.78 -22.37
C ASP A 142 -6.58 -2.23 -23.69
N VAL A 143 -5.91 -2.55 -24.79
CA VAL A 143 -6.26 -2.06 -26.14
C VAL A 143 -7.54 -2.74 -26.68
N GLY A 144 -8.00 -3.83 -26.07
CA GLY A 144 -9.09 -4.67 -26.60
C GLY A 144 -10.42 -4.64 -25.84
N GLY A 145 -10.55 -3.86 -24.76
CA GLY A 145 -11.78 -3.79 -23.94
C GLY A 145 -12.21 -5.13 -23.31
N CYS A 146 -11.31 -6.11 -23.24
CA CYS A 146 -11.59 -7.43 -22.70
C CYS A 146 -11.38 -7.51 -21.18
N ARG A 147 -10.91 -6.44 -20.54
CA ARG A 147 -10.74 -6.39 -19.08
C ARG A 147 -11.91 -5.66 -18.44
N VAL A 148 -12.53 -6.33 -17.48
CA VAL A 148 -13.59 -5.73 -16.66
C VAL A 148 -12.95 -5.20 -15.39
N PHE A 149 -12.77 -3.88 -15.34
CA PHE A 149 -12.34 -3.18 -14.13
C PHE A 149 -13.54 -2.86 -13.23
N THR A 150 -13.29 -2.77 -11.93
CA THR A 150 -14.29 -2.27 -10.99
C THR A 150 -14.39 -0.75 -11.07
N VAL A 151 -15.52 -0.18 -10.64
CA VAL A 151 -15.71 1.28 -10.59
C VAL A 151 -14.62 1.91 -9.71
N ASN A 152 -13.93 2.94 -10.19
CA ASN A 152 -12.81 3.62 -9.50
C ASN A 152 -11.55 2.77 -9.27
N PHE A 153 -11.36 1.69 -10.04
CA PHE A 153 -10.17 0.83 -9.93
C PHE A 153 -8.86 1.63 -10.03
N GLU A 154 -8.75 2.51 -11.02
CA GLU A 154 -7.55 3.33 -11.22
C GLU A 154 -7.23 4.21 -10.00
N ASN A 155 -8.24 4.88 -9.44
CA ASN A 155 -8.07 5.71 -8.25
C ASN A 155 -7.63 4.90 -7.02
N ARG A 156 -8.12 3.67 -6.87
CA ARG A 156 -7.68 2.77 -5.79
C ARG A 156 -6.25 2.29 -5.98
N MET A 157 -5.85 1.99 -7.21
CA MET A 157 -4.46 1.66 -7.53
C MET A 157 -3.53 2.84 -7.23
N LYS A 158 -3.88 4.05 -7.69
CA LYS A 158 -3.14 5.29 -7.36
C LYS A 158 -3.03 5.49 -5.85
N SER A 159 -4.11 5.28 -5.10
CA SER A 159 -4.13 5.40 -3.64
C SER A 159 -3.20 4.38 -2.97
N VAL A 160 -3.19 3.12 -3.42
CA VAL A 160 -2.33 2.09 -2.85
C VAL A 160 -0.85 2.35 -3.13
N ILE A 161 -0.53 2.85 -4.33
CA ILE A 161 0.85 3.23 -4.70
C ILE A 161 1.32 4.38 -3.80
N LYS A 162 0.49 5.42 -3.62
CA LYS A 162 0.79 6.53 -2.69
C LYS A 162 0.93 6.07 -1.24
N ALA A 163 0.25 4.99 -0.83
CA ALA A 163 0.41 4.39 0.49
C ALA A 163 1.71 3.58 0.64
N CYS A 164 2.17 2.91 -0.42
CA CYS A 164 3.40 2.13 -0.44
C CYS A 164 4.66 3.01 -0.61
N ASN A 165 4.54 4.18 -1.24
CA ASN A 165 5.63 5.09 -1.61
C ASN A 165 6.64 5.38 -0.47
N PRO A 166 6.23 5.65 0.79
CA PRO A 166 7.18 5.88 1.89
C PRO A 166 8.08 4.69 2.23
N PHE A 167 7.65 3.47 1.88
CA PHE A 167 8.32 2.21 2.18
C PHE A 167 9.19 1.70 1.03
N PHE A 168 9.34 2.46 -0.06
CA PHE A 168 10.26 2.08 -1.13
C PHE A 168 11.71 2.07 -0.66
N TYR A 169 12.50 1.14 -1.20
CA TYR A 169 13.93 1.03 -0.91
C TYR A 169 14.70 2.30 -1.29
N GLU A 170 15.91 2.47 -0.76
CA GLU A 170 16.69 3.72 -0.84
C GLU A 170 17.03 4.16 -2.26
N ASP A 171 17.32 3.21 -3.14
CA ASP A 171 17.74 3.50 -4.50
C ASP A 171 16.56 3.59 -5.48
N ALA A 172 15.32 3.40 -4.99
CA ALA A 172 14.11 3.44 -5.81
C ALA A 172 13.96 4.78 -6.53
N THR A 173 14.25 5.91 -5.87
CA THR A 173 14.18 7.23 -6.49
C THR A 173 15.02 7.32 -7.75
N LYS A 174 16.26 6.83 -7.69
CA LYS A 174 17.18 6.87 -8.83
C LYS A 174 16.65 6.01 -9.97
N GLU A 175 16.23 4.79 -9.68
CA GLU A 175 15.67 3.89 -10.69
C GLU A 175 14.39 4.44 -11.34
N ILE A 176 13.51 5.06 -10.55
CA ILE A 176 12.29 5.72 -11.04
C ILE A 176 12.66 6.87 -11.98
N LEU A 177 13.63 7.71 -11.61
CA LEU A 177 14.09 8.80 -12.47
C LEU A 177 14.71 8.27 -13.76
N ASP A 178 15.57 7.25 -13.68
CA ASP A 178 16.23 6.67 -14.85
C ASP A 178 15.20 6.06 -15.82
N GLU A 179 14.11 5.49 -15.30
CA GLU A 179 13.00 4.96 -16.10
C GLU A 179 12.14 6.06 -16.72
N PHE A 180 11.78 7.11 -15.96
CA PHE A 180 10.78 8.09 -16.39
C PHE A 180 11.33 9.35 -17.05
N ARG A 181 12.60 9.71 -16.83
CA ARG A 181 13.26 10.87 -17.46
C ARG A 181 13.15 10.89 -18.99
N PRO A 182 13.31 9.77 -19.72
CA PRO A 182 13.16 9.76 -21.17
C PRO A 182 11.79 10.24 -21.66
N PHE A 183 10.73 10.08 -20.85
CA PHE A 183 9.38 10.52 -21.20
C PHE A 183 9.14 12.01 -20.96
N LEU A 184 10.08 12.76 -20.35
CA LEU A 184 9.90 14.19 -20.05
C LEU A 184 10.11 15.12 -21.24
N CYS A 185 10.15 14.59 -22.47
CA CYS A 185 10.24 15.41 -23.67
C CYS A 185 8.97 16.25 -23.86
N PRO A 186 9.05 17.60 -23.88
CA PRO A 186 7.86 18.44 -23.97
C PRO A 186 7.05 18.35 -25.24
N PHE A 187 7.68 17.86 -26.29
CA PHE A 187 7.07 17.73 -27.60
C PHE A 187 6.46 16.35 -27.83
N ASP A 188 6.61 15.43 -26.87
CA ASP A 188 6.06 14.07 -26.94
C ASP A 188 4.70 13.99 -26.22
N MET A 189 3.76 13.22 -26.78
CA MET A 189 2.48 12.94 -26.15
C MET A 189 2.61 12.09 -24.88
N MET A 190 3.70 11.34 -24.74
CA MET A 190 3.97 10.45 -23.61
C MET A 190 4.32 11.20 -22.31
N VAL A 191 4.60 12.50 -22.39
CA VAL A 191 5.03 13.33 -21.26
C VAL A 191 4.02 13.38 -20.12
N ILE A 192 2.73 13.40 -20.42
CA ILE A 192 1.67 13.41 -19.41
C ILE A 192 1.71 12.10 -18.62
N GLY A 193 1.88 10.96 -19.29
CA GLY A 193 2.00 9.65 -18.65
C GLY A 193 3.27 9.54 -17.80
N GLY A 194 4.40 10.07 -18.29
CA GLY A 194 5.64 10.15 -17.52
C GLY A 194 5.49 10.97 -16.24
N LEU A 195 4.88 12.16 -16.34
CA LEU A 195 4.61 13.03 -15.18
C LEU A 195 3.65 12.39 -14.18
N GLN A 196 2.59 11.73 -14.64
CA GLN A 196 1.67 10.98 -13.77
C GLN A 196 2.39 9.84 -13.04
N CYS A 197 3.29 9.11 -13.71
CA CYS A 197 4.08 8.06 -13.05
C CYS A 197 5.02 8.66 -12.00
N LEU A 198 5.68 9.77 -12.31
CA LEU A 198 6.53 10.49 -11.35
C LEU A 198 5.73 10.99 -10.14
N GLU A 199 4.55 11.56 -10.33
CA GLU A 199 3.67 11.99 -9.23
C GLU A 199 3.30 10.83 -8.29
N LEU A 200 3.10 9.63 -8.84
CA LEU A 200 2.70 8.46 -8.06
C LEU A 200 3.87 7.78 -7.35
N PHE A 201 4.99 7.58 -8.05
CA PHE A 201 6.08 6.72 -7.60
C PHE A 201 7.21 7.46 -6.90
N LEU A 202 7.42 8.75 -7.17
CA LEU A 202 8.58 9.46 -6.69
C LEU A 202 8.49 9.69 -5.16
N PRO A 203 9.48 9.21 -4.38
CA PRO A 203 9.42 9.36 -2.93
C PRO A 203 9.68 10.80 -2.47
N THR A 204 8.74 11.38 -1.71
CA THR A 204 8.83 12.77 -1.20
C THR A 204 9.02 12.87 0.32
N SER A 205 8.87 11.76 1.04
CA SER A 205 8.86 11.73 2.52
C SER A 205 10.04 10.92 3.10
N LEU A 206 11.21 11.02 2.47
CA LEU A 206 12.43 10.38 2.98
C LEU A 206 12.95 11.09 4.24
N PRO A 207 13.61 10.37 5.16
CA PRO A 207 14.26 10.99 6.31
C PRO A 207 15.42 11.90 5.89
N PRO A 208 15.82 12.87 6.74
CA PRO A 208 16.88 13.84 6.43
C PRO A 208 18.20 13.23 5.97
N GLU A 209 18.56 12.09 6.56
CA GLU A 209 19.77 11.31 6.24
C GLU A 209 19.78 10.86 4.78
N LEU A 210 18.61 10.55 4.21
CA LEU A 210 18.46 10.04 2.85
C LEU A 210 18.00 11.11 1.85
N HIS A 211 17.93 12.39 2.22
CA HIS A 211 17.54 13.46 1.29
C HIS A 211 18.40 13.51 0.03
N HIS A 212 19.67 13.12 0.12
CA HIS A 212 20.61 13.01 -1.01
C HIS A 212 20.22 11.92 -2.03
N LYS A 213 19.46 10.91 -1.62
CA LYS A 213 18.87 9.87 -2.48
C LYS A 213 17.39 10.14 -2.82
N GLY A 214 16.81 11.22 -2.30
CA GLY A 214 15.41 11.59 -2.47
C GLY A 214 15.26 12.78 -3.40
N PHE A 215 14.56 13.80 -2.92
CA PHE A 215 14.22 15.00 -3.70
C PHE A 215 15.44 15.76 -4.26
N LYS A 216 16.62 15.69 -3.61
CA LYS A 216 17.82 16.37 -4.10
C LYS A 216 18.31 15.85 -5.46
N LEU A 217 17.86 14.68 -5.90
CA LEU A 217 18.23 14.11 -7.21
C LEU A 217 17.47 14.72 -8.40
N TRP A 218 16.32 15.36 -8.15
CA TRP A 218 15.38 15.73 -9.22
C TRP A 218 14.68 17.07 -9.02
N LEU A 219 14.60 17.59 -7.79
CA LEU A 219 13.80 18.77 -7.47
C LEU A 219 14.29 20.01 -8.25
N ASP A 220 15.60 20.29 -8.25
CA ASP A 220 16.14 21.45 -8.93
C ASP A 220 15.96 21.35 -10.45
N GLU A 221 16.18 20.16 -11.02
CA GLU A 221 15.95 19.84 -12.43
C GLU A 221 14.49 20.10 -12.83
N PHE A 222 13.54 19.56 -12.05
CA PHE A 222 12.11 19.68 -12.36
C PHE A 222 11.58 21.09 -12.13
N LEU A 223 12.11 21.82 -11.15
CA LEU A 223 11.77 23.24 -10.95
C LEU A 223 12.28 24.12 -12.10
N GLN A 224 13.47 23.82 -12.64
CA GLN A 224 13.98 24.50 -13.82
C GLN A 224 13.15 24.17 -15.06
N LEU A 225 12.77 22.90 -15.22
CA LEU A 225 11.86 22.45 -16.28
C LEU A 225 10.54 23.23 -16.18
N TRP A 226 9.89 23.23 -15.02
CA TRP A 226 8.63 23.92 -14.77
C TRP A 226 8.70 25.43 -15.08
N LYS A 227 9.77 26.12 -14.64
CA LYS A 227 9.99 27.54 -14.96
C LYS A 227 10.22 27.81 -16.45
N SER A 228 10.65 26.82 -17.23
CA SER A 228 10.97 26.98 -18.65
C SER A 228 9.73 26.88 -19.54
N PHE A 229 8.65 26.22 -19.09
CA PHE A 229 7.43 25.98 -19.86
C PHE A 229 6.27 26.88 -19.39
N TYR A 230 6.33 28.18 -19.68
CA TYR A 230 5.24 29.13 -19.42
C TYR A 230 3.98 28.95 -20.30
N SER A 231 3.97 27.97 -21.22
CA SER A 231 3.00 27.88 -22.32
C SER A 231 2.33 26.51 -22.53
N MET A 232 2.44 25.57 -21.58
CA MET A 232 1.78 24.25 -21.66
C MET A 232 0.80 24.01 -20.50
N PRO A 233 -0.48 24.44 -20.63
CA PRO A 233 -1.47 24.38 -19.55
C PRO A 233 -1.76 22.97 -19.02
N SER A 234 -1.57 21.93 -19.83
CA SER A 234 -1.85 20.53 -19.46
C SER A 234 -0.89 19.97 -18.40
N TRP A 235 0.23 20.64 -18.11
CA TRP A 235 1.27 20.16 -17.19
C TRP A 235 1.19 20.82 -15.81
N GLU A 236 0.55 21.99 -15.72
CA GLU A 236 0.52 22.80 -14.51
C GLU A 236 -0.56 22.35 -13.51
N GLY A 237 -1.44 21.42 -13.89
CA GLY A 237 -2.41 20.82 -13.00
C GLY A 237 -3.06 19.56 -13.57
N VAL A 238 -2.65 18.39 -13.07
CA VAL A 238 -3.49 17.19 -13.08
C VAL A 238 -4.48 17.31 -11.92
N SER A 239 -5.36 18.31 -11.99
CA SER A 239 -6.50 18.45 -11.10
C SER A 239 -7.75 18.05 -11.86
N GLY A 240 -8.11 16.77 -11.73
CA GLY A 240 -9.31 16.13 -12.28
C GLY A 240 -9.41 14.70 -11.77
#